data_AF-A0A6C0H077-F1
#
_entry.id   AF-A0A6C0H077-F1
#
_cell.length_a   1.000
_cell.length_b   1.000
_cell.length_c   1.000
_cell.angle_alpha   90.00
_cell.angle_beta   90.00
_cell.angle_gamma   90.00
#
_symmetry.space_group_name_H-M   'P 1'
#
loop_
_entity.id
_entity.type
_entity.pdbx_description
1 polymer ?
#
loop_
_entity_poly.entity_id
_entity_poly.type
_entity_poly.pdbx_seq_one_letter_code
_entity_poly.pdbx_strand_id
1 'polypeptide(L)'
;MDSFAKELYVKNKSELDGYIFIDHYNLINIKLGSIIKYCNSKGYIKYGGILIKVFEGDKYNHLKLILKLGSYTYTLNYSKKDKLYFFYKPVIKKTIKNKREIFLSILSELQNNIN
;
A
#
# COMPACT_ATOMS: atom_id res chain seq x y z
N MET A 1 3.18 4.89 -18.07
CA MET A 1 2.22 5.38 -17.05
C MET A 1 0.91 5.71 -17.77
N ASP A 2 -0.18 5.05 -17.36
CA ASP A 2 -1.56 5.29 -17.84
C ASP A 2 -1.90 6.79 -17.81
N SER A 3 -2.59 7.32 -18.83
CA SER A 3 -2.95 8.74 -18.93
C SER A 3 -3.79 9.19 -17.73
N PHE A 4 -4.69 8.34 -17.25
CA PHE A 4 -5.51 8.61 -16.09
C PHE A 4 -4.68 8.61 -14.79
N ALA A 5 -3.68 7.73 -14.67
CA ALA A 5 -2.77 7.76 -13.52
C ALA A 5 -1.96 9.06 -13.46
N LYS A 6 -1.56 9.60 -14.62
CA LYS A 6 -0.91 10.92 -14.70
C LYS A 6 -1.86 12.03 -14.26
N GLU A 7 -3.10 12.01 -14.72
CA GLU A 7 -4.13 12.98 -14.31
C GLU A 7 -4.39 12.92 -12.80
N LEU A 8 -4.47 11.72 -12.21
CA LEU A 8 -4.61 11.54 -10.77
C LEU A 8 -3.43 12.13 -9.99
N TYR A 9 -2.21 11.92 -10.48
CA TYR A 9 -1.01 12.47 -9.86
C TYR A 9 -0.99 14.00 -9.92
N VAL A 10 -1.37 14.58 -11.05
CA VAL A 10 -1.45 16.05 -11.21
C VAL A 10 -2.54 16.63 -10.31
N LYS A 11 -3.75 16.04 -10.31
CA LYS A 11 -4.88 16.47 -9.49
C LYS A 11 -4.54 16.47 -8.00
N ASN A 12 -3.75 15.50 -7.55
CA ASN A 12 -3.40 15.33 -6.14
C ASN A 12 -1.90 15.56 -5.87
N LYS A 13 -1.25 16.43 -6.64
CA LYS A 13 0.20 16.60 -6.64
C LYS A 13 0.78 16.90 -5.26
N SER A 14 0.11 17.77 -4.48
CA SER A 14 0.53 18.12 -3.12
C SER A 14 0.54 16.90 -2.19
N GLU A 15 -0.46 16.03 -2.30
CA GLU A 15 -0.60 14.84 -1.47
C GLU A 15 0.28 13.66 -1.89
N LEU A 16 0.67 13.63 -3.16
CA LEU A 16 1.47 12.57 -3.78
C LEU A 16 2.93 13.02 -4.03
N ASP A 17 3.35 14.12 -3.40
CA ASP A 17 4.72 14.62 -3.55
C ASP A 17 5.76 13.61 -3.03
N GLY A 18 6.71 13.29 -3.91
CA GLY A 18 7.71 12.25 -3.70
C GLY A 18 7.15 10.82 -3.63
N TYR A 19 5.90 10.59 -4.03
CA TYR A 19 5.37 9.24 -4.29
C TYR A 19 5.60 8.83 -5.74
N ILE A 20 5.79 7.54 -5.94
CA ILE A 20 5.97 6.91 -7.24
C ILE A 20 4.72 6.09 -7.54
N PHE A 21 4.12 6.31 -8.71
CA PHE A 21 3.03 5.46 -9.19
C PHE A 21 3.51 4.04 -9.44
N ILE A 22 2.70 3.07 -9.06
CA ILE A 22 2.95 1.66 -9.33
C ILE A 22 1.66 0.99 -9.79
N ASP A 23 1.78 0.21 -10.86
CA ASP A 23 0.67 -0.62 -11.31
C ASP A 23 0.44 -1.81 -10.34
N HIS A 24 -0.73 -2.42 -10.47
CA HIS A 24 -1.10 -3.53 -9.59
C HIS A 24 -0.27 -4.80 -9.82
N TYR A 25 0.31 -5.00 -11.00
CA TYR A 25 1.18 -6.14 -11.27
C TYR A 25 2.51 -6.02 -10.51
N ASN A 26 2.98 -4.79 -10.32
CA ASN A 26 4.22 -4.47 -9.64
C ASN A 26 4.06 -4.27 -8.12
N LEU A 27 2.83 -4.31 -7.58
CA LEU A 27 2.58 -4.19 -6.14
C LEU A 27 3.35 -5.21 -5.30
N ILE A 28 3.51 -6.44 -5.80
CA ILE A 28 4.25 -7.50 -5.12
C ILE A 28 5.75 -7.18 -4.99
N ASN A 29 6.27 -6.31 -5.86
CA ASN A 29 7.66 -5.88 -5.85
C ASN A 29 7.92 -4.74 -4.85
N ILE A 30 6.88 -4.20 -4.20
CA ILE A 30 7.05 -3.16 -3.20
C ILE A 30 7.65 -3.75 -1.93
N LYS A 31 8.74 -3.15 -1.47
CA LYS A 31 9.36 -3.51 -0.20
C LYS A 31 8.41 -3.28 0.97
N LEU A 32 8.30 -4.26 1.86
CA LEU A 32 7.58 -4.11 3.13
C LEU A 32 8.11 -2.91 3.92
N GLY A 33 7.22 -2.22 4.64
CA GLY A 33 7.53 -0.99 5.36
C GLY A 33 7.41 0.29 4.52
N SER A 34 7.21 0.17 3.20
CA SER A 34 6.96 1.32 2.31
C SER A 34 5.65 2.02 2.66
N ILE A 35 5.63 3.34 2.51
CA ILE A 35 4.41 4.11 2.69
C ILE A 35 3.60 4.00 1.40
N ILE A 36 2.34 3.58 1.50
CA ILE A 36 1.43 3.44 0.37
C ILE A 36 0.26 4.40 0.56
N LYS A 37 -0.12 5.04 -0.54
CA LYS A 37 -1.40 5.71 -0.77
C LYS A 37 -2.08 5.08 -1.97
N TYR A 38 -3.40 5.18 -2.08
CA TYR A 38 -4.10 4.77 -3.29
C TYR A 38 -5.23 5.73 -3.67
N CYS A 39 -5.52 5.82 -4.95
CA CYS A 39 -6.63 6.59 -5.50
C CYS A 39 -7.63 5.64 -6.16
N ASN A 40 -8.93 5.90 -6.01
CA ASN A 40 -9.93 5.21 -6.83
C ASN A 40 -10.10 5.88 -8.21
N SER A 41 -10.89 5.26 -9.07
CA SER A 41 -11.26 5.77 -10.40
C SER A 41 -12.02 7.11 -10.40
N LYS A 42 -12.50 7.58 -9.24
CA LYS A 42 -13.11 8.92 -9.10
C LYS A 42 -12.09 9.98 -8.66
N GLY A 43 -10.84 9.56 -8.45
CA GLY A 43 -9.74 10.39 -8.02
C GLY A 43 -9.77 10.84 -6.57
N TYR A 44 -10.48 10.10 -5.72
CA TYR A 44 -10.37 10.26 -4.28
C TYR A 44 -9.15 9.48 -3.78
N ILE A 45 -8.22 10.19 -3.13
CA ILE A 45 -7.17 9.56 -2.33
C ILE A 45 -7.82 8.89 -1.13
N LYS A 46 -7.44 7.64 -0.90
CA LYS A 46 -7.83 6.89 0.29
C LYS A 46 -6.57 6.34 0.95
N TYR A 47 -6.52 6.52 2.28
CA TYR A 47 -5.56 6.00 3.27
C TYR A 47 -4.06 6.13 2.94
N GLY A 48 -3.31 6.75 3.85
CA GLY A 48 -1.85 6.64 3.91
C GLY A 48 -1.47 5.60 4.98
N GLY A 49 -0.67 4.60 4.63
CA GLY A 49 -0.30 3.55 5.58
C GLY A 49 1.06 2.94 5.29
N ILE A 50 1.55 2.12 6.22
CA ILE A 50 2.75 1.32 6.02
C ILE A 50 2.35 -0.06 5.50
N LEU A 51 2.95 -0.49 4.39
CA LEU A 51 2.74 -1.84 3.87
C LEU A 51 3.31 -2.90 4.82
N ILE A 52 2.44 -3.80 5.29
CA ILE A 52 2.80 -4.96 6.10
C ILE A 52 2.98 -6.18 5.19
N LYS A 53 2.00 -6.49 4.34
CA LYS A 53 2.05 -7.69 3.51
C LYS A 53 1.18 -7.57 2.28
N VAL A 54 1.60 -8.24 1.21
CA VAL A 54 0.81 -8.42 -0.02
C VAL A 54 0.57 -9.92 -0.16
N PHE A 55 -0.69 -10.30 -0.40
CA PHE A 55 -1.08 -11.66 -0.72
C PHE A 55 -1.74 -11.67 -2.09
N GLU A 56 -1.33 -12.63 -2.92
CA GLU A 56 -2.02 -12.96 -4.15
C GLU A 56 -3.14 -13.96 -3.83
N GLY A 57 -4.38 -13.59 -4.14
CA GLY A 57 -5.55 -14.45 -3.93
C GLY A 57 -5.79 -15.43 -5.08
N ASP A 58 -6.77 -16.32 -4.93
CA ASP A 58 -7.02 -17.41 -5.88
C ASP A 58 -7.26 -16.95 -7.33
N LYS A 59 -6.52 -17.61 -8.24
CA LYS A 59 -6.59 -17.79 -9.71
C LYS A 59 -7.06 -16.66 -10.65
N TYR A 60 -7.73 -15.59 -10.20
CA TYR A 60 -8.35 -14.58 -11.07
C TYR A 60 -8.21 -13.11 -10.62
N ASN A 61 -7.04 -12.73 -10.08
CA ASN A 61 -6.55 -11.33 -10.01
C ASN A 61 -6.94 -10.49 -8.77
N HIS A 62 -7.14 -11.11 -7.61
CA HIS A 62 -7.34 -10.36 -6.38
C HIS A 62 -6.03 -10.18 -5.62
N LEU A 63 -5.79 -8.97 -5.11
CA LEU A 63 -4.68 -8.68 -4.22
C LEU A 63 -5.22 -8.24 -2.86
N LYS A 64 -4.71 -8.85 -1.80
CA LYS A 64 -5.01 -8.48 -0.43
C LYS A 64 -3.80 -7.80 0.18
N LEU A 65 -3.95 -6.54 0.57
CA LEU A 65 -2.90 -5.75 1.21
C LEU A 65 -3.24 -5.58 2.69
N ILE A 66 -2.27 -5.85 3.56
CA ILE A 66 -2.36 -5.50 4.97
C ILE A 66 -1.54 -4.23 5.20
N LEU A 67 -2.17 -3.22 5.80
CA LEU A 67 -1.62 -1.89 5.99
C LEU A 67 -1.73 -1.48 7.47
N LYS A 68 -0.72 -0.76 8.00
CA LYS A 68 -0.76 -0.13 9.32
C LYS A 68 -0.98 1.37 9.21
N LEU A 69 -1.92 1.92 9.96
CA LEU A 69 -2.11 3.36 10.16
C LEU A 69 -2.18 3.64 11.67
N GLY A 70 -1.13 4.24 12.23
CA GLY A 70 -1.01 4.41 13.68
C GLY A 70 -1.06 3.05 14.38
N SER A 71 -1.95 2.89 15.35
CA SER A 71 -2.16 1.63 16.08
C SER A 71 -3.08 0.65 15.34
N TYR A 72 -3.76 1.08 14.28
CA TYR A 72 -4.73 0.25 13.58
C TYR A 72 -4.10 -0.52 12.42
N THR A 73 -4.50 -1.79 12.29
CA THR A 73 -4.19 -2.63 11.14
C THR A 73 -5.46 -2.83 10.33
N TYR A 74 -5.39 -2.62 9.02
CA TYR A 74 -6.53 -2.80 8.12
C TYR A 74 -6.13 -3.62 6.89
N THR A 75 -7.16 -4.24 6.32
CA THR A 75 -7.05 -5.03 5.11
C THR A 75 -7.69 -4.28 3.95
N LEU A 76 -6.96 -4.16 2.85
CA LEU A 76 -7.47 -3.66 1.58
C LEU A 76 -7.54 -4.82 0.59
N ASN A 77 -8.75 -5.11 0.10
CA ASN A 77 -8.96 -6.04 -1.00
C ASN A 77 -9.03 -5.24 -2.30
N TYR A 78 -8.17 -5.58 -3.25
CA TYR A 78 -8.15 -5.04 -4.59
C TYR A 78 -8.67 -6.08 -5.59
N SER A 79 -9.47 -5.60 -6.54
CA SER A 79 -9.99 -6.36 -7.67
C SER A 79 -9.72 -5.55 -8.93
N LYS A 80 -9.40 -6.21 -10.05
CA LYS A 80 -9.25 -5.53 -11.35
C LYS A 80 -10.48 -4.71 -11.77
N LYS A 81 -11.67 -5.07 -11.28
CA LYS A 81 -12.92 -4.33 -11.54
C LYS A 81 -12.95 -2.98 -10.80
N ASP A 82 -12.41 -2.96 -9.57
CA ASP A 82 -12.25 -1.77 -8.78
C ASP A 82 -10.89 -1.15 -9.09
N LYS A 83 -10.81 -0.39 -10.19
CA LYS A 83 -9.57 0.29 -10.58
C LYS A 83 -9.10 1.22 -9.46
N LEU A 84 -8.14 0.73 -8.68
CA LEU A 84 -7.35 1.48 -7.72
C LEU A 84 -5.96 1.73 -8.31
N TYR A 85 -5.46 2.94 -8.09
CA TYR A 85 -4.16 3.39 -8.53
C TYR A 85 -3.28 3.53 -7.30
N PHE A 86 -2.20 2.78 -7.24
CA PHE A 86 -1.33 2.73 -6.08
C PHE A 86 -0.14 3.67 -6.26
N PHE A 87 0.22 4.32 -5.17
CA PHE A 87 1.35 5.22 -5.10
C PHE A 87 2.16 4.85 -3.87
N TYR A 88 3.46 4.65 -4.02
CA TYR A 88 4.31 4.31 -2.89
C TYR A 88 5.50 5.24 -2.79
N LYS A 89 5.96 5.45 -1.56
CA LYS A 89 7.17 6.20 -1.27
C LYS A 89 8.22 5.23 -0.74
N PRO A 90 9.32 4.99 -1.49
CA PRO A 90 10.38 4.10 -1.02
C PRO A 90 10.98 4.64 0.28
N VAL A 91 11.20 3.74 1.25
CA VAL A 91 11.74 4.11 2.56
C VAL A 91 13.23 4.43 2.44
N ILE A 92 13.64 5.60 2.92
CA ILE A 92 15.05 5.99 3.02
C ILE A 92 15.68 5.28 4.24
N LYS A 93 16.85 4.66 4.05
CA LYS A 93 17.49 3.67 4.95
C LYS A 93 17.51 3.98 6.47
N LYS A 94 17.50 5.25 6.89
CA LYS A 94 17.56 5.64 8.32
C LYS A 94 16.28 5.31 9.12
N THR A 95 15.13 5.14 8.49
CA THR A 95 13.85 4.82 9.17
C THR A 95 13.58 3.32 9.32
N ILE A 96 14.49 2.46 8.86
CA ILE A 96 14.26 1.00 8.74
C ILE A 96 14.32 0.29 10.10
N LYS A 97 15.16 0.73 11.05
CA LYS A 97 15.29 0.07 12.36
C LYS A 97 13.96 0.06 13.13
N ASN A 98 13.37 1.25 13.33
CA ASN A 98 12.08 1.38 14.02
C ASN A 98 10.94 0.70 13.26
N LYS A 99 10.93 0.74 11.91
CA LYS A 99 9.85 0.12 11.13
C LYS A 99 9.92 -1.41 11.10
N ARG A 100 11.12 -2.00 11.12
CA ARG A 100 11.29 -3.46 11.23
C ARG A 100 10.83 -3.96 12.60
N GLU A 101 11.16 -3.24 13.66
CA GLU A 101 10.68 -3.57 15.02
C GLU A 101 9.17 -3.44 15.12
N ILE A 102 8.59 -2.36 14.58
CA ILE A 102 7.12 -2.20 14.48
C ILE A 102 6.50 -3.35 13.67
N PHE A 103 7.11 -3.72 12.55
CA PHE A 103 6.63 -4.82 11.70
C PHE A 103 6.68 -6.18 12.42
N LEU A 104 7.77 -6.46 13.12
CA LEU A 104 7.94 -7.70 13.89
C LEU A 104 6.98 -7.76 15.09
N SER A 105 6.79 -6.64 15.81
CA SER A 105 5.82 -6.53 16.91
C SER A 105 4.41 -6.89 16.45
N ILE A 106 3.98 -6.38 15.28
CA ILE A 106 2.63 -6.64 14.76
C ILE A 106 2.50 -8.06 14.24
N LEU A 107 3.55 -8.61 13.62
CA LEU A 107 3.56 -10.01 13.20
C LEU A 107 3.36 -10.94 14.41
N SER A 108 4.05 -10.67 15.52
CA SER A 108 3.86 -11.40 16.78
C SER A 108 2.44 -11.24 17.34
N GLU A 109 1.87 -10.03 17.35
CA GLU A 109 0.48 -9.82 17.77
C GLU A 109 -0.52 -10.59 16.89
N LEU A 110 -0.33 -10.60 15.57
CA LEU A 110 -1.21 -11.32 14.65
C LEU A 110 -1.11 -12.84 14.83
N GLN A 111 0.07 -13.38 15.12
CA GLN A 111 0.25 -14.81 15.42
C GLN A 111 -0.39 -15.22 16.75
N ASN A 112 -0.36 -14.35 17.77
CA ASN A 112 -0.93 -14.63 19.07
C ASN A 112 -2.47 -14.58 19.09
N ASN A 113 -3.10 -13.87 18.16
CA ASN A 113 -4.56 -13.80 18.05
C ASN A 113 -5.18 -14.96 17.23
N ILE A 114 -4.37 -15.94 16.81
CA ILE A 114 -4.80 -17.12 16.03
C ILE A 114 -4.74 -18.41 16.89
N ASN A 115 -4.19 -18.35 18.10
CA ASN A 115 -4.20 -19.44 19.10
C ASN A 115 -5.20 -19.13 20.22
#